data_AF-A0A1H3QJ26-F1
#
_entry.id   AF-A0A1H3QJ26-F1
#
_cell.length_a   1.000
_cell.length_b   1.000
_cell.length_c   1.000
_cell.angle_alpha   90.00
_cell.angle_beta   90.00
_cell.angle_gamma   90.00
#
_symmetry.space_group_name_H-M   'P 1'
#
loop_
_entity.id
_entity.type
_entity.pdbx_description
1 polymer ?
#
loop_
_entity_poly.entity_id
_entity_poly.type
_entity_poly.pdbx_seq_one_letter_code
_entity_poly.pdbx_strand_id
1 'polypeptide(L)'
;MQKRSKRILAAALAVAGVIAASGIAYAAFYYAPQATAQGAAAKFGEITVTAEWSTTAPLLPGNAADVKLTIASPTNNNVQARISSITAVNIPYTDIEGPLAADKPDCATWLIERVLGNPGIVLPPNSVVVVTIDDAITLHGDATVKCQGMTFPTKWNVQLDATNDPANTSHGASITI
;
A
#
# COMPACT_ATOMS: atom_id res chain seq x y z
N MET A 1 37.71 34.13 78.11
CA MET A 1 37.89 34.03 76.65
C MET A 1 37.56 32.62 76.17
N GLN A 2 36.65 32.55 75.18
CA GLN A 2 36.35 31.51 74.17
C GLN A 2 36.84 30.06 74.39
N LYS A 3 35.92 29.10 74.58
CA LYS A 3 35.26 28.26 73.54
C LYS A 3 36.23 27.39 72.69
N ARG A 4 36.52 26.15 73.13
CA ARG A 4 37.00 25.06 72.27
C ARG A 4 36.52 23.69 72.76
N SER A 5 35.27 23.31 72.46
CA SER A 5 34.78 21.95 72.75
C SER A 5 33.76 21.39 71.74
N LYS A 6 33.66 21.95 70.52
CA LYS A 6 32.61 21.55 69.55
C LYS A 6 33.14 21.09 68.19
N ARG A 7 34.32 20.46 68.11
CA ARG A 7 34.88 20.03 66.81
C ARG A 7 35.07 18.52 66.64
N ILE A 8 34.75 17.70 67.63
CA ILE A 8 34.99 16.24 67.52
C ILE A 8 33.72 15.45 67.20
N LEU A 9 32.52 16.02 67.42
CA LEU A 9 31.26 15.30 67.17
C LEU A 9 30.71 15.40 65.72
N ALA A 10 31.32 16.22 64.87
CA ALA A 10 30.86 16.41 63.48
C ALA A 10 31.52 15.44 62.47
N ALA A 11 32.62 14.78 62.85
CA ALA A 11 33.33 13.88 61.95
C ALA A 11 32.79 12.44 61.95
N ALA A 12 32.05 12.02 62.98
CA ALA A 12 31.54 10.66 63.10
C ALA A 12 30.24 10.40 62.31
N LEU A 13 29.46 11.45 61.99
CA LEU A 13 28.21 11.31 61.23
C LEU A 13 28.41 11.34 59.71
N ALA A 14 29.56 11.84 59.22
CA ALA A 14 29.84 11.89 57.78
C ALA A 14 30.26 10.52 57.21
N VAL A 15 30.80 9.61 58.03
CA VAL A 15 31.27 8.29 57.57
C VAL A 15 30.15 7.23 57.59
N ALA A 16 29.14 7.37 58.46
CA ALA A 16 27.98 6.49 58.48
C ALA A 16 27.00 6.72 57.31
N GLY A 17 26.97 7.94 56.75
CA GLY A 17 26.09 8.28 55.62
C GLY A 17 26.57 7.76 54.25
N VAL A 18 27.88 7.51 54.09
CA VAL A 18 28.44 7.13 52.78
C VAL A 18 28.34 5.62 52.52
N ILE A 19 28.31 4.78 53.56
CA ILE A 19 28.19 3.32 53.39
C ILE A 19 26.72 2.89 53.17
N ALA A 20 25.76 3.64 53.72
CA ALA A 20 24.33 3.39 53.47
C ALA A 20 23.90 3.76 52.03
N ALA A 21 24.59 4.70 51.38
CA ALA A 21 24.28 5.12 50.01
C ALA A 21 24.89 4.19 48.94
N SER A 22 26.00 3.48 49.24
CA SER A 22 26.60 2.53 48.29
C SER A 22 25.87 1.19 48.19
N GLY A 23 25.06 0.83 49.20
CA GLY A 23 24.28 -0.42 49.19
C GLY A 23 23.01 -0.37 48.34
N ILE A 24 22.48 0.81 48.05
CA ILE A 24 21.21 0.96 47.31
C ILE A 24 21.46 1.06 45.79
N ALA A 25 22.67 1.42 45.36
CA ALA A 25 23.00 1.47 43.95
C ALA A 25 23.14 0.07 43.30
N TYR A 26 23.57 -0.96 44.04
CA TYR A 26 23.76 -2.30 43.46
C TYR A 26 22.47 -3.11 43.28
N ALA A 27 21.39 -2.77 43.99
CA ALA A 27 20.09 -3.43 43.83
C ALA A 27 19.25 -2.84 42.69
N ALA A 28 19.48 -1.58 42.32
CA ALA A 28 18.74 -0.90 41.25
C ALA A 28 19.20 -1.30 39.83
N PHE A 29 20.41 -1.85 39.66
CA PHE A 29 20.93 -2.26 38.36
C PHE A 29 20.49 -3.66 37.89
N TYR A 30 19.84 -4.46 38.74
CA TYR A 30 19.36 -5.80 38.38
C TYR A 30 17.87 -5.88 38.05
N TYR A 31 17.11 -4.81 38.28
CA TYR A 31 15.73 -4.67 37.81
C TYR A 31 15.68 -3.70 36.63
N ALA A 32 16.34 -4.07 35.54
CA ALA A 32 15.84 -3.65 34.23
C ALA A 32 14.64 -4.55 33.96
N PRO A 33 13.38 -4.08 34.04
CA PRO A 33 12.28 -4.85 33.50
C PRO A 33 12.63 -5.11 32.04
N GLN A 34 12.96 -6.36 31.71
CA GLN A 34 12.98 -6.77 30.32
C GLN A 34 11.53 -6.65 29.86
N ALA A 35 11.23 -5.57 29.15
CA ALA A 35 10.02 -5.50 28.35
C ALA A 35 10.18 -6.57 27.27
N THR A 36 9.68 -7.77 27.55
CA THR A 36 9.48 -8.79 26.51
C THR A 36 8.38 -8.27 25.60
N ALA A 37 8.77 -7.51 24.58
CA ALA A 37 7.90 -7.20 23.46
C ALA A 37 7.76 -8.49 22.65
N GLN A 38 6.68 -9.24 22.90
CA GLN A 38 6.24 -10.26 21.95
C GLN A 38 5.77 -9.51 20.70
N GLY A 39 6.58 -9.55 19.64
CA GLY A 39 6.19 -9.00 18.36
C GLY A 39 4.88 -9.65 17.92
N ALA A 40 3.85 -8.83 17.66
CA ALA A 40 2.66 -9.34 17.01
C ALA A 40 3.04 -9.86 15.62
N ALA A 41 2.56 -11.04 15.24
CA ALA A 41 2.81 -11.56 13.90
C ALA A 41 2.27 -10.57 12.85
N ALA A 42 3.11 -10.23 11.87
CA ALA A 42 2.68 -9.52 10.68
C ALA A 42 1.65 -10.40 9.93
N LYS A 43 0.48 -9.84 9.65
CA LYS A 43 -0.63 -10.44 8.91
C LYS A 43 -0.81 -9.64 7.63
N PHE A 44 -0.64 -10.35 6.52
CA PHE A 44 -0.92 -9.86 5.18
C PHE A 44 -1.81 -10.90 4.50
N GLY A 45 -3.09 -10.60 4.42
CA GLY A 45 -4.14 -11.38 3.81
C GLY A 45 -4.44 -10.92 2.38
N GLU A 46 -5.31 -11.66 1.72
CA GLU A 46 -5.72 -11.44 0.34
C GLU A 46 -6.36 -10.06 0.15
N ILE A 47 -5.85 -9.31 -0.83
CA ILE A 47 -6.35 -7.98 -1.20
C ILE A 47 -7.36 -8.14 -2.33
N THR A 48 -8.52 -7.50 -2.19
CA THR A 48 -9.56 -7.55 -3.22
C THR A 48 -9.33 -6.44 -4.23
N VAL A 49 -9.34 -6.78 -5.52
CA VAL A 49 -9.25 -5.83 -6.63
C VAL A 49 -10.49 -5.97 -7.51
N THR A 50 -11.21 -4.88 -7.73
CA THR A 50 -12.31 -4.82 -8.71
C THR A 50 -12.01 -3.76 -9.76
N ALA A 51 -12.40 -4.02 -11.00
CA ALA A 51 -12.20 -3.12 -12.13
C ALA A 51 -13.56 -2.73 -12.73
N GLU A 52 -13.72 -1.46 -13.04
CA GLU A 52 -14.88 -0.93 -13.76
C GLU A 52 -14.44 0.09 -14.81
N TRP A 53 -15.14 0.13 -15.94
CA TRP A 53 -14.94 1.20 -16.92
C TRP A 53 -15.38 2.52 -16.30
N SER A 54 -14.56 3.56 -16.44
CA SER A 54 -14.94 4.92 -16.03
C SER A 54 -16.03 5.49 -16.96
N THR A 55 -16.03 5.06 -18.22
CA THR A 55 -17.01 5.47 -19.24
C THR A 55 -17.80 4.26 -19.73
N THR A 56 -19.11 4.43 -19.91
CA THR A 56 -19.99 3.40 -20.48
C THR A 56 -20.17 3.55 -21.99
N ALA A 57 -19.47 4.51 -22.60
CA ALA A 57 -19.55 4.77 -24.03
C ALA A 57 -18.83 3.65 -24.82
N PRO A 58 -19.33 3.28 -26.02
CA PRO A 58 -18.64 2.34 -26.89
C PRO A 58 -17.23 2.83 -27.23
N LEU A 59 -16.25 1.93 -27.20
CA LEU A 59 -14.90 2.23 -27.64
C LEU A 59 -14.88 2.31 -29.17
N LEU A 60 -14.71 3.53 -29.69
CA LEU A 60 -14.62 3.79 -31.13
C LEU A 60 -13.14 3.76 -31.59
N PRO A 61 -12.86 3.48 -32.88
CA PRO A 61 -11.51 3.57 -33.41
C PRO A 61 -10.87 4.93 -33.12
N GLY A 62 -9.68 4.93 -32.54
CA GLY A 62 -8.93 6.13 -32.17
C GLY A 62 -9.29 6.71 -30.80
N ASN A 63 -10.31 6.15 -30.13
CA ASN A 63 -10.64 6.52 -28.76
C ASN A 63 -9.96 5.57 -27.78
N ALA A 64 -9.70 6.13 -26.60
CA ALA A 64 -9.27 5.39 -25.44
C ALA A 64 -10.35 5.45 -24.36
N ALA A 65 -10.31 4.49 -23.44
CA ALA A 65 -11.22 4.44 -22.31
C ALA A 65 -10.46 4.17 -21.02
N ASP A 66 -10.87 4.89 -19.98
CA ASP A 66 -10.26 4.82 -18.67
C ASP A 66 -10.87 3.67 -17.86
N VAL A 67 -10.03 3.07 -17.01
CA VAL A 67 -10.46 2.04 -16.07
C VAL A 67 -10.22 2.50 -14.66
N LYS A 68 -11.22 2.30 -13.81
CA LYS A 68 -11.14 2.54 -12.38
C LYS A 68 -10.98 1.21 -11.65
N LEU A 69 -9.88 1.09 -10.91
CA LEU A 69 -9.61 -0.04 -10.04
C LEU A 69 -9.89 0.33 -8.59
N THR A 70 -10.70 -0.48 -7.91
CA THR A 70 -10.92 -0.37 -6.47
C THR A 70 -10.17 -1.49 -5.77
N ILE A 71 -9.22 -1.13 -4.91
CA ILE A 71 -8.30 -2.04 -4.23
C ILE A 71 -8.55 -1.93 -2.73
N ALA A 72 -8.97 -3.03 -2.11
CA ALA A 72 -9.36 -3.07 -0.70
C ALA A 72 -8.42 -3.97 0.10
N SER A 73 -7.80 -3.41 1.15
CA SER A 73 -7.07 -4.18 2.15
C SER A 73 -8.05 -4.78 3.16
N PRO A 74 -7.98 -6.09 3.45
CA PRO A 74 -8.86 -6.73 4.41
C PRO A 74 -8.61 -6.22 5.83
N THR A 75 -9.64 -6.34 6.67
CA THR A 75 -9.70 -5.80 8.04
C THR A 75 -8.73 -6.44 9.04
N ASN A 76 -8.11 -7.55 8.66
CA ASN A 76 -7.18 -8.33 9.46
C ASN A 76 -5.71 -8.05 9.11
N ASN A 77 -5.43 -7.18 8.14
CA ASN A 77 -4.07 -6.75 7.83
C ASN A 77 -3.54 -5.81 8.90
N ASN A 78 -2.27 -5.95 9.23
CA ASN A 78 -1.54 -5.03 10.11
C ASN A 78 -0.23 -4.52 9.48
N VAL A 79 0.04 -4.88 8.23
CA VAL A 79 1.14 -4.39 7.38
C VAL A 79 0.55 -3.68 6.17
N GLN A 80 1.22 -2.63 5.69
CA GLN A 80 0.79 -1.89 4.51
C GLN A 80 1.15 -2.65 3.23
N ALA A 81 0.43 -2.41 2.14
CA ALA A 81 0.81 -2.87 0.82
C ALA A 81 1.29 -1.70 -0.03
N ARG A 82 2.26 -1.90 -0.90
CA ARG A 82 2.62 -0.97 -1.97
C ARG A 82 2.23 -1.61 -3.29
N ILE A 83 1.51 -0.89 -4.14
CA ILE A 83 1.24 -1.32 -5.51
C ILE A 83 2.51 -1.11 -6.32
N SER A 84 3.16 -2.20 -6.73
CA SER A 84 4.41 -2.18 -7.48
C SER A 84 4.21 -2.27 -8.99
N SER A 85 3.07 -2.80 -9.44
CA SER A 85 2.65 -2.69 -10.84
C SER A 85 1.16 -2.93 -11.00
N ILE A 86 0.60 -2.32 -12.05
CA ILE A 86 -0.74 -2.62 -12.55
C ILE A 86 -0.60 -2.89 -14.04
N THR A 87 -0.96 -4.08 -14.47
CA THR A 87 -0.82 -4.53 -15.85
C THR A 87 -2.16 -5.00 -16.36
N ALA A 88 -2.58 -4.48 -17.52
CA ALA A 88 -3.68 -5.06 -18.25
C ALA A 88 -3.31 -6.49 -18.68
N VAL A 89 -4.27 -7.39 -18.57
CA VAL A 89 -4.16 -8.75 -19.11
C VAL A 89 -4.76 -8.72 -20.50
N ASN A 90 -4.03 -9.34 -21.44
CA ASN A 90 -4.47 -9.47 -22.81
C ASN A 90 -5.93 -9.96 -22.89
N ILE A 91 -6.77 -9.20 -23.59
CA ILE A 91 -8.17 -9.57 -23.84
C ILE A 91 -8.20 -10.60 -24.97
N PRO A 92 -8.44 -11.89 -24.70
CA PRO A 92 -8.51 -12.88 -25.76
C PRO A 92 -9.78 -12.63 -26.58
N TYR A 93 -9.73 -12.94 -27.88
CA TYR A 93 -10.89 -12.78 -28.76
C TYR A 93 -12.13 -13.57 -28.30
N THR A 94 -11.95 -14.60 -27.47
CA THR A 94 -13.03 -15.39 -26.88
C THR A 94 -13.87 -14.60 -25.90
N ASP A 95 -13.27 -13.60 -25.24
CA ASP A 95 -13.91 -12.79 -24.22
C ASP A 95 -14.57 -11.56 -24.83
N ILE A 96 -14.17 -11.14 -26.04
CA ILE A 96 -14.82 -10.05 -26.77
C ILE A 96 -16.26 -10.43 -27.07
N GLU A 97 -17.20 -9.54 -26.80
CA GLU A 97 -18.61 -9.70 -27.14
C GLU A 97 -19.01 -8.77 -28.28
N GLY A 98 -20.09 -9.08 -28.99
CA GLY A 98 -20.59 -8.23 -30.04
C GLY A 98 -21.42 -8.98 -31.08
N PRO A 99 -21.90 -8.27 -32.11
CA PRO A 99 -22.92 -8.78 -33.03
C PRO A 99 -22.40 -9.89 -33.95
N LEU A 100 -21.11 -9.89 -34.28
CA LEU A 100 -20.51 -10.81 -35.25
C LEU A 100 -19.30 -11.53 -34.65
N ALA A 101 -19.46 -12.83 -34.35
CA ALA A 101 -18.39 -13.62 -33.75
C ALA A 101 -17.13 -13.76 -34.64
N ALA A 102 -17.30 -13.67 -35.96
CA ALA A 102 -16.20 -13.79 -36.93
C ALA A 102 -15.22 -12.61 -36.90
N ASP A 103 -15.66 -11.45 -36.42
CA ASP A 103 -14.84 -10.23 -36.40
C ASP A 103 -14.02 -10.09 -35.10
N LYS A 104 -14.36 -10.87 -34.06
CA LYS A 104 -13.67 -10.83 -32.75
C LYS A 104 -12.15 -11.03 -32.83
N PRO A 105 -11.62 -12.02 -33.61
CA PRO A 105 -10.17 -12.23 -33.70
C PRO A 105 -9.44 -11.04 -34.31
N ASP A 106 -10.01 -10.42 -35.34
CA ASP A 106 -9.45 -9.21 -35.96
C ASP A 106 -9.45 -8.06 -34.95
N CYS A 107 -10.59 -7.82 -34.28
CA CYS A 107 -10.74 -6.75 -33.30
C CYS A 107 -9.82 -6.88 -32.08
N ALA A 108 -9.50 -8.10 -31.64
CA ALA A 108 -8.53 -8.32 -30.57
C ALA A 108 -7.12 -7.78 -30.92
N THR A 109 -6.74 -7.80 -32.21
CA THR A 109 -5.42 -7.32 -32.65
C THR A 109 -5.30 -5.80 -32.69
N TRP A 110 -6.42 -5.09 -32.69
CA TRP A 110 -6.48 -3.63 -32.74
C TRP A 110 -6.51 -2.97 -31.35
N LEU A 111 -6.51 -3.78 -30.28
CA LEU A 111 -6.49 -3.29 -28.90
C LEU A 111 -5.06 -2.98 -28.46
N ILE A 112 -4.88 -1.80 -27.88
CA ILE A 112 -3.65 -1.39 -27.20
C ILE A 112 -3.97 -1.31 -25.72
N GLU A 113 -3.24 -2.07 -24.92
CA GLU A 113 -3.44 -2.17 -23.47
C GLU A 113 -2.32 -1.46 -22.72
N ARG A 114 -2.68 -0.65 -21.73
CA ARG A 114 -1.69 0.12 -20.95
C ARG A 114 -1.12 -0.70 -19.79
N VAL A 115 0.16 -0.48 -19.53
CA VAL A 115 0.85 -0.95 -18.31
C VAL A 115 1.25 0.24 -17.46
N LEU A 116 0.86 0.23 -16.18
CA LEU A 116 1.28 1.21 -15.20
C LEU A 116 2.37 0.60 -14.31
N GLY A 117 3.62 0.95 -14.60
CA GLY A 117 4.77 0.53 -13.80
C GLY A 117 4.88 1.35 -12.51
N ASN A 118 5.00 0.66 -11.36
CA ASN A 118 5.21 1.20 -10.02
C ASN A 118 4.51 2.55 -9.76
N PRO A 119 3.18 2.56 -9.60
CA PRO A 119 2.46 3.79 -9.29
C PRO A 119 2.82 4.38 -7.92
N GLY A 120 3.60 3.66 -7.09
CA GLY A 120 4.06 4.14 -5.79
C GLY A 120 2.96 4.27 -4.74
N ILE A 121 1.75 3.82 -5.06
CA ILE A 121 0.56 3.92 -4.21
C ILE A 121 0.70 2.96 -3.04
N VAL A 122 0.55 3.49 -1.84
CA VAL A 122 0.53 2.70 -0.59
C VAL A 122 -0.91 2.51 -0.16
N LEU A 123 -1.27 1.27 0.16
CA LEU A 123 -2.54 0.83 0.67
C LEU A 123 -2.39 0.59 2.19
N PRO A 124 -2.92 1.49 3.04
CA PRO A 124 -2.96 1.28 4.48
C PRO A 124 -3.76 0.02 4.86
N PRO A 125 -3.55 -0.55 6.06
CA PRO A 125 -4.38 -1.63 6.53
C PRO A 125 -5.84 -1.16 6.66
N ASN A 126 -6.79 -2.05 6.39
CA ASN A 126 -8.22 -1.80 6.54
C ASN A 126 -8.72 -0.60 5.71
N SER A 127 -8.11 -0.35 4.56
CA SER A 127 -8.43 0.77 3.68
C SER A 127 -8.91 0.32 2.31
N VAL A 128 -9.55 1.26 1.61
CA VAL A 128 -9.94 1.13 0.21
C VAL A 128 -9.30 2.27 -0.55
N VAL A 129 -8.57 1.94 -1.61
CA VAL A 129 -7.96 2.91 -2.52
C VAL A 129 -8.55 2.72 -3.91
N VAL A 130 -8.84 3.84 -4.56
CA VAL A 130 -9.30 3.89 -5.95
C VAL A 130 -8.18 4.40 -6.81
N VAL A 131 -7.86 3.68 -7.89
CA VAL A 131 -6.85 4.05 -8.88
C VAL A 131 -7.53 4.17 -10.23
N THR A 132 -7.51 5.34 -10.83
CA THR A 132 -7.93 5.53 -12.22
C THR A 132 -6.71 5.36 -13.13
N ILE A 133 -6.86 4.55 -14.17
CA ILE A 133 -5.89 4.37 -15.23
C ILE A 133 -6.47 5.06 -16.44
N ASP A 134 -5.89 6.21 -16.78
CA ASP A 134 -6.29 6.95 -17.96
C ASP A 134 -5.79 6.25 -19.22
N ASP A 135 -6.60 6.29 -20.27
CA ASP A 135 -6.33 5.63 -21.56
C ASP A 135 -5.92 4.16 -21.38
N ALA A 136 -6.58 3.47 -20.45
CA ALA A 136 -6.23 2.12 -20.02
C ALA A 136 -6.27 1.12 -21.18
N ILE A 137 -7.27 1.28 -22.06
CA ILE A 137 -7.46 0.52 -23.29
C ILE A 137 -7.72 1.50 -24.42
N THR A 138 -6.95 1.40 -25.49
CA THR A 138 -7.12 2.19 -26.70
C THR A 138 -7.47 1.27 -27.87
N LEU A 139 -8.50 1.61 -28.63
CA LEU A 139 -8.73 0.97 -29.92
C LEU A 139 -7.95 1.74 -30.99
N HIS A 140 -7.10 1.06 -31.75
CA HIS A 140 -6.25 1.72 -32.73
C HIS A 140 -7.09 2.56 -33.72
N GLY A 141 -6.54 3.69 -34.18
CA GLY A 141 -7.26 4.65 -35.02
C GLY A 141 -7.64 4.15 -36.42
N ASP A 142 -6.95 3.11 -36.89
CA ASP A 142 -7.20 2.42 -38.16
C ASP A 142 -8.03 1.14 -37.98
N ALA A 143 -8.50 0.86 -36.76
CA ALA A 143 -9.32 -0.30 -36.47
C ALA A 143 -10.55 -0.28 -37.39
N THR A 144 -10.87 -1.43 -37.96
CA THR A 144 -11.91 -1.51 -38.97
C THR A 144 -13.28 -1.20 -38.35
N VAL A 145 -14.21 -0.72 -39.18
CA VAL A 145 -15.60 -0.44 -38.76
C VAL A 145 -16.29 -1.66 -38.14
N LYS A 146 -15.78 -2.87 -38.41
CA LYS A 146 -16.28 -4.13 -37.86
C LYS A 146 -16.12 -4.23 -36.34
N CYS A 147 -15.19 -3.49 -35.77
CA CYS A 147 -14.97 -3.45 -34.33
C CYS A 147 -15.91 -2.49 -33.60
N GLN A 148 -16.71 -1.72 -34.33
CA GLN A 148 -17.73 -0.86 -33.71
C GLN A 148 -18.85 -1.71 -33.10
N GLY A 149 -19.26 -1.35 -31.87
CA GLY A 149 -20.32 -2.06 -31.15
C GLY A 149 -19.88 -3.39 -30.52
N MET A 150 -18.57 -3.68 -30.53
CA MET A 150 -17.99 -4.76 -29.73
C MET A 150 -17.83 -4.31 -28.28
N THR A 151 -17.89 -5.27 -27.36
CA THR A 151 -17.59 -5.09 -25.93
C THR A 151 -16.28 -5.80 -25.63
N PHE A 152 -15.37 -5.13 -24.91
CA PHE A 152 -14.05 -5.64 -24.57
C PHE A 152 -13.94 -5.82 -23.04
N PRO A 153 -14.12 -7.02 -22.48
CA PRO A 153 -13.97 -7.21 -21.03
C PRO A 153 -12.50 -7.10 -20.62
N THR A 154 -12.19 -6.16 -19.72
CA THR A 154 -10.82 -5.97 -19.24
C THR A 154 -10.53 -6.85 -18.04
N LYS A 155 -9.28 -7.31 -17.94
CA LYS A 155 -8.73 -8.03 -16.79
C LYS A 155 -7.43 -7.35 -16.39
N TRP A 156 -7.14 -7.30 -15.10
CA TRP A 156 -6.00 -6.56 -14.56
C TRP A 156 -5.24 -7.38 -13.54
N ASN A 157 -3.92 -7.39 -13.66
CA ASN A 157 -3.01 -7.96 -12.68
C ASN A 157 -2.43 -6.81 -11.86
N VAL A 158 -2.65 -6.83 -10.54
CA VAL A 158 -2.11 -5.87 -9.58
C VAL A 158 -1.06 -6.57 -8.73
N GLN A 159 0.19 -6.14 -8.83
CA GLN A 159 1.27 -6.65 -7.98
C GLN A 159 1.42 -5.77 -6.75
N LEU A 160 1.55 -6.43 -5.60
CA LEU A 160 1.53 -5.81 -4.29
C LEU A 160 2.72 -6.33 -3.49
N ASP A 161 3.50 -5.41 -2.94
CA ASP A 161 4.60 -5.70 -2.03
C ASP A 161 4.24 -5.26 -0.62
N ALA A 162 4.47 -6.10 0.38
CA ALA A 162 4.32 -5.69 1.78
C ALA A 162 5.36 -4.62 2.13
N THR A 163 4.94 -3.54 2.80
CA THR A 163 5.83 -2.45 3.22
C THR A 163 5.49 -1.93 4.63
N ASN A 164 6.50 -1.35 5.28
CA ASN A 164 6.37 -0.57 6.52
C ASN A 164 6.56 0.93 6.28
N ASP A 165 6.75 1.34 5.03
CA ASP A 165 6.92 2.75 4.69
C ASP A 165 5.69 3.54 5.17
N PRO A 166 5.86 4.73 5.75
CA PRO A 166 4.72 5.56 6.12
C PRO A 166 3.88 5.80 4.86
N ALA A 167 2.58 5.53 4.95
CA ALA A 167 1.63 5.88 3.89
C ALA A 167 1.90 7.33 3.50
N ASN A 168 2.41 7.55 2.30
CA ASN A 168 2.49 8.89 1.76
C ASN A 168 1.04 9.23 1.40
N THR A 169 0.30 9.76 2.38
CA THR A 169 -1.10 10.15 2.25
C THR A 169 -1.18 11.38 1.34
N SER A 170 -0.89 11.20 0.06
CA SER A 170 -1.37 12.09 -0.97
C SER A 170 -2.88 11.86 -1.06
N HIS A 171 -3.63 12.72 -0.38
CA HIS A 171 -5.06 12.90 -0.61
C HIS A 171 -5.37 12.82 -2.11
N GLY A 172 -6.25 11.90 -2.51
CA GLY A 172 -6.84 11.86 -3.85
C GLY A 172 -5.83 11.91 -4.98
N ALA A 173 -4.99 10.88 -5.11
CA ALA A 173 -4.17 10.70 -6.30
C ALA A 173 -5.08 10.24 -7.46
N SER A 174 -5.85 11.16 -8.05
CA SER A 174 -6.14 11.10 -9.47
C SER A 174 -4.81 11.36 -10.15
N ILE A 175 -4.05 10.30 -10.40
CA ILE A 175 -2.83 10.41 -11.19
C ILE A 175 -3.30 10.46 -12.64
N THR A 176 -3.62 11.66 -13.09
CA THR A 176 -3.76 11.95 -14.51
C THR A 176 -2.35 12.07 -15.08
N ILE A 177 -1.96 11.11 -15.93
CA ILE A 177 -0.70 11.15 -16.69
C ILE A 177 -1.00 11.47 -18.13
#